data_AF-A0A554RTQ7-F1
#
_entry.id   AF-A0A554RTQ7-F1
#
_cell.length_a   1.000
_cell.length_b   1.000
_cell.length_c   1.000
_cell.angle_alpha   90.00
_cell.angle_beta   90.00
_cell.angle_gamma   90.00
#
_symmetry.space_group_name_H-M   'P 1'
#
loop_
_entity.id
_entity.type
_entity.pdbx_description
1 polymer ?
#
loop_
_entity_poly.entity_id
_entity_poly.type
_entity_poly.pdbx_seq_one_letter_code
_entity_poly.pdbx_strand_id
1 'polypeptide(L)' 'MTAAAHGSREWSTTPTEAHEHGWSVESRHATSAGYVLYVRCADCGTQRVDLQEGDTLPPRSLSVEVSPSKAPSRG' A
#
# COMPACT_ATOMS: atom_id res chain seq x y z
N MET A 1 -21.23 -24.71 -23.07
CA MET A 1 -21.28 -24.42 -21.62
C MET A 1 -20.22 -23.38 -21.36
N THR A 2 -20.64 -22.13 -21.12
CA THR A 2 -19.78 -20.93 -21.14
C THR A 2 -19.20 -20.69 -19.75
N ALA A 3 -17.87 -20.65 -19.61
CA ALA A 3 -17.21 -20.29 -18.36
C ALA A 3 -17.22 -18.75 -18.20
N ALA A 4 -17.64 -18.29 -17.02
CA ALA A 4 -17.73 -16.88 -16.67
C ALA A 4 -16.35 -16.21 -16.70
N ALA A 5 -16.26 -15.06 -17.40
CA ALA A 5 -15.09 -14.20 -17.35
C ALA A 5 -15.01 -13.54 -15.97
N HIS A 6 -13.92 -13.82 -15.24
CA HIS A 6 -13.58 -13.06 -14.04
C HIS A 6 -13.15 -11.66 -14.50
N GLY A 7 -14.00 -10.65 -14.27
CA GLY A 7 -13.68 -9.26 -14.56
C GLY A 7 -12.44 -8.83 -13.77
N SER A 8 -11.31 -8.68 -14.46
CA SER A 8 -10.11 -8.06 -13.95
C SER A 8 -10.49 -6.67 -13.44
N ARG A 9 -10.46 -6.45 -12.13
CA ARG A 9 -10.33 -5.09 -11.62
C ARG A 9 -8.99 -4.61 -12.14
N GLU A 10 -9.02 -3.79 -13.17
CA GLU A 10 -7.87 -3.03 -13.64
C GLU A 10 -7.48 -2.06 -12.52
N TRP A 11 -6.69 -2.56 -11.57
CA TRP A 11 -5.94 -1.69 -10.68
C TRP A 11 -4.92 -0.97 -11.55
N SER A 12 -5.32 0.19 -12.06
CA SER A 12 -4.41 1.11 -12.74
C SER A 12 -3.42 1.62 -11.69
N THR A 13 -2.25 1.00 -11.62
CA THR A 13 -1.11 1.52 -10.86
C THR A 13 -0.65 2.79 -11.57
N THR A 14 -1.15 3.93 -11.13
CA THR A 14 -0.62 5.22 -11.58
C THR A 14 0.83 5.32 -11.07
N PRO A 15 1.78 5.71 -11.92
CA PRO A 15 3.18 5.79 -11.53
C PRO A 15 3.33 6.73 -10.34
N THR A 16 3.91 6.21 -9.26
CA THR A 16 4.23 6.95 -8.05
C THR A 16 5.21 8.08 -8.38
N GLU A 17 4.92 9.29 -7.91
CA GLU A 17 5.82 10.45 -8.00
C GLU A 17 7.22 10.05 -7.50
N ALA A 18 8.25 10.17 -8.33
CA ALA A 18 9.61 9.69 -8.06
C ALA A 18 10.38 10.60 -7.08
N HIS A 19 9.95 10.64 -5.82
CA HIS A 19 10.65 11.32 -4.72
C HIS A 19 10.92 10.35 -3.58
N GLU A 20 11.82 10.72 -2.67
CA GLU A 20 12.04 9.97 -1.45
C GLU A 20 10.85 10.14 -0.51
N HIS A 21 10.15 9.04 -0.23
CA HIS A 21 8.95 9.07 0.58
C HIS A 21 9.23 9.19 2.08
N GLY A 22 8.60 10.17 2.73
CA GLY A 22 8.49 10.25 4.19
C GLY A 22 7.37 9.35 4.73
N TRP A 23 7.64 8.05 4.88
CA TRP A 23 6.66 7.05 5.33
C TRP A 23 6.20 7.25 6.77
N SER A 24 4.89 7.20 7.00
CA SER A 24 4.24 7.22 8.32
C SER A 24 3.29 6.03 8.47
N VAL A 25 3.24 5.42 9.65
CA VAL A 25 2.34 4.29 9.95
C VAL A 25 0.93 4.81 10.19
N GLU A 26 -0.02 4.50 9.31
CA GLU A 26 -1.44 4.82 9.52
C GLU A 26 -2.12 3.79 10.43
N SER A 27 -1.75 2.52 10.31
CA SER A 27 -2.32 1.44 11.12
C SER A 27 -1.36 0.27 11.27
N ARG A 28 -1.45 -0.40 12.43
CA ARG A 28 -0.66 -1.59 12.76
C ARG A 28 -1.57 -2.74 13.18
N HIS A 29 -1.28 -3.94 12.70
CA HIS A 29 -2.05 -5.15 13.01
C HIS A 29 -1.13 -6.29 13.38
N ALA A 30 -1.39 -6.94 14.52
CA ALA A 30 -0.64 -8.11 14.96
C ALA A 30 -1.03 -9.35 14.15
N THR A 31 -0.04 -10.16 13.80
CA THR A 31 -0.18 -11.45 13.11
C THR A 31 0.83 -12.45 13.70
N SER A 32 0.73 -13.72 13.35
CA SER A 32 1.74 -14.72 13.75
C SER A 32 3.13 -14.46 13.17
N ALA A 33 3.23 -13.65 12.10
CA ALA A 33 4.48 -13.27 11.45
C ALA A 33 5.08 -11.95 12.01
N GLY A 34 4.49 -11.37 13.05
CA GLY A 34 4.83 -10.04 13.57
C GLY A 34 3.74 -9.02 13.27
N TYR A 35 4.10 -7.77 13.03
CA TYR A 35 3.14 -6.69 12.76
C TYR A 35 3.09 -6.33 11.27
N VAL A 36 1.89 -6.34 10.71
CA VAL A 36 1.62 -5.74 9.40
C VAL A 36 1.36 -4.25 9.61
N LEU A 37 2.17 -3.43 8.95
CA LEU A 37 2.11 -1.98 8.99
C LEU A 37 1.55 -1.46 7.67
N TYR A 38 0.44 -0.74 7.74
CA TYR A 38 -0.06 0.04 6.62
C TYR A 38 0.59 1.42 6.73
N VAL A 39 1.48 1.73 5.78
CA VAL A 39 2.23 2.98 5.78
C VAL A 39 1.83 3.84 4.60
N ARG A 40 1.87 5.15 4.81
CA ARG A 40 1.52 6.16 3.82
C ARG A 40 2.56 7.26 3.80
N CYS A 41 2.91 7.75 2.62
CA CYS A 41 3.72 8.93 2.46
C CYS A 41 2.91 10.16 2.89
N ALA A 42 3.46 10.97 3.80
CA ALA A 42 2.79 12.19 4.25
C ALA A 42 2.67 13.26 3.15
N ASP A 43 3.50 13.19 2.10
CA ASP A 43 3.56 14.18 1.03
C ASP A 43 2.62 13.82 -0.14
N CYS A 44 2.88 12.70 -0.84
CA CYS A 44 2.10 12.32 -2.02
C CYS A 44 0.92 11.37 -1.72
N GLY A 45 0.82 10.86 -0.48
CA GLY A 45 -0.22 9.94 -0.09
C GLY A 45 -0.10 8.52 -0.65
N THR A 46 0.99 8.18 -1.35
CA THR A 46 1.31 6.80 -1.75
C THR A 46 1.29 5.89 -0.54
N GLN A 47 0.74 4.69 -0.70
CA GLN A 47 0.63 3.69 0.35
C GLN A 47 1.45 2.45 0.00
N ARG A 48 1.96 1.78 1.03
CA ARG A 48 2.49 0.42 0.91
C ARG A 48 2.24 -0.36 2.20
N VAL A 49 2.46 -1.66 2.13
CA VAL A 49 2.37 -2.54 3.29
C VAL A 49 3.77 -3.02 3.65
N ASP A 50 4.17 -2.82 4.89
CA ASP A 50 5.42 -3.32 5.45
C ASP A 50 5.13 -4.40 6.51
N LEU A 51 6.08 -5.32 6.71
CA LEU A 51 6.08 -6.30 7.79
C LEU A 51 7.20 -6.00 8.75
N GLN A 52 6.87 -5.92 10.03
CA GLN A 52 7.83 -5.86 11.12
C GLN A 52 7.83 -7.20 11.87
N GLU A 53 8.85 -8.01 11.61
CA GLU A 53 8.98 -9.37 12.16
C GLU A 53 9.35 -9.37 13.66
N GLY A 54 9.93 -8.28 14.15
CA GLY A 54 10.21 -8.06 15.58
C GLY A 54 10.54 -6.59 15.87
N ASP A 55 10.43 -6.18 17.13
CA ASP A 55 10.60 -4.78 17.55
C ASP A 55 11.99 -4.20 17.24
N THR A 56 13.02 -5.04 17.15
CA THR A 56 14.40 -4.64 16.88
C THR A 56 14.80 -4.75 15.41
N LEU A 57 13.94 -5.32 14.55
CA LEU A 57 14.22 -5.48 13.13
C LEU A 57 13.54 -4.36 12.35
N PRO A 58 14.22 -3.77 11.35
CA PRO A 58 13.59 -2.79 10.48
C PRO A 58 12.41 -3.45 9.73
N PRO A 59 11.30 -2.73 9.51
CA PRO A 59 10.20 -3.22 8.68
C PRO A 59 10.65 -3.48 7.24
N ARG A 60 10.17 -4.56 6.63
CA ARG A 60 10.39 -4.89 5.21
C ARG A 60 9.14 -4.65 4.39
N SER A 61 9.29 -4.09 3.18
CA SER A 61 8.16 -3.91 2.28
C SER A 61 7.61 -5.23 1.77
N LEU A 62 6.32 -5.47 1.97
CA LEU A 62 5.58 -6.61 1.43
C LEU A 62 4.86 -6.30 0.12
N SER A 63 4.54 -5.03 -0.11
CA SER A 63 3.80 -4.60 -1.29
C SER A 63 4.58 -3.59 -2.12
N VAL A 64 4.18 -3.47 -3.38
CA VAL A 64 4.58 -2.35 -4.23
C VAL A 64 3.95 -1.06 -3.73
N GLU A 65 4.50 0.06 -4.16
CA GLU A 65 3.94 1.37 -3.92
C GLU A 65 2.63 1.53 -4.69
N VAL A 66 1.57 1.92 -3.97
CA VAL A 66 0.24 2.13 -4.53
C VAL A 66 -0.09 3.61 -4.40
N SER A 67 -0.10 4.30 -5.53
CA SER A 67 -0.57 5.68 -5.60
C SER A 67 -2.02 5.78 -5.15
N PRO A 68 -2.40 6.80 -4.37
CA PRO A 68 -3.79 6.99 -4.00
C PRO A 68 -4.61 7.14 -5.27
N SER A 69 -5.77 6.49 -5.31
CA SER A 69 -6.70 6.71 -6.41
C SER A 69 -7.10 8.18 -6.42
N LYS A 70 -6.91 8.85 -7.55
CA LYS A 70 -7.37 10.22 -7.72
C LYS A 70 -8.89 10.23 -7.53
N ALA A 71 -9.37 10.69 -6.38
CA ALA A 71 -10.80 10.87 -6.18
C ALA A 71 -11.32 11.85 -7.25
N PRO A 72 -12.50 11.63 -7.86
CA PRO A 72 -13.08 12.64 -8.72
C PRO A 72 -13.31 13.90 -7.89
N SER A 73 -12.73 15.01 -8.30
CA SER A 73 -12.94 16.32 -7.71
C SER A 73 -14.45 16.60 -7.69
N ARG A 74 -15.11 16.56 -6.53
CA ARG A 74 -16.47 17.08 -6.39
C ARG A 74 -16.37 18.60 -6.52
N GLY A 75 -16.91 19.14 -7.61
CA GLY A 75 -17.05 20.57 -7.85
C GLY A 75 -18.12 21.22 -6.99
#